data_AF-A0A6J1P0N7-F1
#
_entry.id   AF-A0A6J1P0N7-F1
#
_cell.length_a   1.000
_cell.length_b   1.000
_cell.length_c   1.000
_cell.angle_alpha   90.00
_cell.angle_beta   90.00
_cell.angle_gamma   90.00
#
_symmetry.space_group_name_H-M   'P 1'
#
loop_
_entity.id
_entity.type
_entity.pdbx_description
1 polymer ?
#
loop_
_entity_poly.entity_id
_entity_poly.type
_entity_poly.pdbx_seq_one_letter_code
_entity_poly.pdbx_strand_id
1 'polypeptide(L)'
;MELHEKLLIFLDNRQILTDMKNECEAFLNTLNEKTVSKFPPFRYLLELDVMDLQELFPELGEQLISEPLKWQGYCNDILYACLKSSDNDMNERVQASQVAVNIRLKSFPRVLFNLNVRHYNGIVSLKGLLVNISKPINYVYHTVWSCPEDCEGNEIILQYIPKTSPKCYLCRSTLFENSGLRRCGEQVVATFKFKNDLLPKKYLIIDDLMKKLKLDGTYVINVVVLKKATAVWGLEEAVTHPAPITSPIPPDVRELFEACDRKPWKFIYCLASSIGVQICPLDCFMNVKINLLLSLTSVIAHSLTGSPILHCLAAGHDTGYVSELMRQASLLANANISLGATNPSVASALIGASGGVCVMPLPLQAYSQKQIHSVVLAVETGEVQHETNNVKLNCAVWAHGMDFKKIVLYDIAKVFGTVCRADFGEYTDKLAEFILQAAEEPLKVTREEKQALNDISAYIDIVGGIKVSIDKETQNLLSSYFLAARRERTDAVSVGNMESLVSICAMSARLCRRTVANIEDAVFAIWLHVSATKEPRFAPEEYLETPNDKKKLNAVIEKFIEWLENFADYRIVN
;
A
#
# COMPACT_ATOMS: atom_id res chain seq x y z
N MET A 1 10.26 -10.01 -43.48
CA MET A 1 8.96 -10.36 -42.88
C MET A 1 8.35 -9.07 -42.39
N GLU A 2 7.24 -8.67 -43.00
CA GLU A 2 6.55 -7.44 -42.61
C GLU A 2 6.00 -7.58 -41.18
N LEU A 3 5.84 -6.46 -40.49
CA LEU A 3 5.43 -6.42 -39.07
C LEU A 3 4.06 -7.10 -38.85
N HIS A 4 3.17 -6.99 -39.83
CA HIS A 4 1.87 -7.65 -39.83
C HIS A 4 1.97 -9.18 -39.88
N GLU A 5 2.90 -9.73 -40.66
CA GLU A 5 3.14 -11.17 -40.74
C GLU A 5 3.64 -11.72 -39.40
N LYS A 6 4.57 -10.99 -38.75
CA LYS A 6 5.06 -11.36 -37.41
C LYS A 6 3.94 -11.35 -36.38
N LEU A 7 3.05 -10.35 -36.43
CA LEU A 7 1.90 -10.26 -35.52
C LEU A 7 0.95 -11.45 -35.73
N LEU A 8 0.63 -11.80 -36.97
CA LEU A 8 -0.21 -12.96 -37.28
C LEU A 8 0.42 -14.26 -36.77
N ILE A 9 1.72 -14.47 -37.01
CA ILE A 9 2.45 -15.65 -36.51
C ILE A 9 2.40 -15.71 -34.97
N PHE A 10 2.59 -14.57 -34.30
CA PHE A 10 2.49 -14.51 -32.84
C PHE A 10 1.10 -14.93 -32.34
N LEU A 11 0.04 -14.36 -32.92
CA LEU A 11 -1.35 -14.67 -32.55
C LEU A 11 -1.71 -16.13 -32.86
N ASP A 12 -1.20 -16.68 -33.95
CA ASP A 12 -1.43 -18.09 -34.34
C ASP A 12 -0.72 -19.06 -33.40
N ASN A 13 0.55 -18.82 -33.11
CA ASN A 13 1.35 -19.64 -32.18
C ASN A 13 0.76 -19.71 -30.77
N ARG A 14 -0.01 -18.68 -30.37
CA ARG A 14 -0.71 -18.60 -29.09
C ARG A 14 -2.18 -19.02 -29.17
N GLN A 15 -2.62 -19.57 -30.31
CA GLN A 15 -3.99 -20.01 -30.61
C GLN A 15 -5.05 -18.89 -30.54
N ILE A 16 -4.62 -17.63 -30.44
CA ILE A 16 -5.52 -16.48 -30.33
C ILE A 16 -6.35 -16.31 -31.61
N LEU A 17 -5.78 -16.59 -32.79
CA LEU A 17 -6.54 -16.55 -34.05
C LEU A 17 -7.66 -17.60 -34.10
N THR A 18 -7.43 -18.78 -33.50
CA THR A 18 -8.46 -19.82 -33.41
C THR A 18 -9.57 -19.38 -32.46
N ASP A 19 -9.21 -18.79 -31.33
CA ASP A 19 -10.19 -18.23 -30.38
C ASP A 19 -11.01 -17.09 -30.99
N MET A 20 -10.35 -16.16 -31.70
CA MET A 20 -11.02 -15.09 -32.44
C MET A 20 -12.01 -15.67 -33.46
N LYS A 21 -11.63 -16.71 -34.19
CA LYS A 21 -12.51 -17.39 -35.15
C LYS A 21 -13.74 -18.01 -34.46
N ASN A 22 -13.53 -18.72 -33.36
CA ASN A 22 -14.62 -19.35 -32.60
C ASN A 22 -15.62 -18.31 -32.07
N GLU A 23 -15.13 -17.19 -31.54
CA GLU A 23 -15.97 -16.08 -31.06
C GLU A 23 -16.70 -15.37 -32.21
N CYS A 24 -16.05 -15.21 -33.38
CA CYS A 24 -16.70 -14.70 -34.59
C CYS A 24 -17.86 -15.62 -35.02
N GLU A 25 -17.67 -16.94 -35.05
CA GLU A 25 -18.72 -17.90 -35.40
C GLU A 25 -19.88 -17.87 -34.40
N ALA A 26 -19.56 -17.84 -33.10
CA ALA A 26 -20.55 -17.68 -32.04
C ALA A 26 -21.36 -16.40 -32.21
N PHE A 27 -20.69 -15.28 -32.51
CA PHE A 27 -21.35 -14.00 -32.78
C PHE A 27 -22.26 -14.08 -34.01
N LEU A 28 -21.78 -14.62 -35.14
CA LEU A 28 -22.57 -14.76 -36.37
C LEU A 28 -23.80 -15.66 -36.16
N ASN A 29 -23.71 -16.70 -35.34
CA ASN A 29 -24.85 -17.57 -35.00
C ASN A 29 -25.94 -16.84 -34.18
N THR A 30 -25.62 -15.73 -33.52
CA THR A 30 -26.63 -14.91 -32.80
C THR A 30 -27.34 -13.91 -33.71
N LEU A 31 -26.90 -13.77 -34.97
CA LEU A 31 -27.43 -12.79 -35.91
C LEU A 31 -28.62 -13.34 -36.72
N ASN A 32 -29.61 -12.48 -36.95
CA ASN A 32 -30.80 -12.71 -37.79
C ASN A 32 -30.89 -11.60 -38.84
N GLU A 33 -31.60 -11.82 -39.96
CA GLU A 33 -31.71 -10.83 -41.06
C GLU A 33 -32.20 -9.45 -40.62
N LYS A 34 -33.09 -9.37 -39.62
CA LYS A 34 -33.60 -8.11 -39.04
C LYS A 34 -32.62 -7.45 -38.08
N THR A 35 -31.66 -8.21 -37.54
CA THR A 35 -30.71 -7.71 -36.56
C THR A 35 -29.39 -7.30 -37.19
N VAL A 36 -28.92 -7.84 -38.31
CA VAL A 36 -27.56 -7.55 -38.81
C VAL A 36 -27.29 -6.07 -39.15
N SER A 37 -28.27 -5.33 -39.68
CA SER A 37 -28.12 -3.88 -39.89
C SER A 37 -28.23 -3.07 -38.60
N LYS A 38 -28.87 -3.66 -37.57
CA LYS A 38 -29.27 -3.05 -36.30
C LYS A 38 -28.43 -3.49 -35.10
N PHE A 39 -27.54 -4.49 -35.26
CA PHE A 39 -26.89 -5.16 -34.15
C PHE A 39 -25.56 -4.49 -33.75
N PRO A 40 -25.25 -4.52 -32.44
CA PRO A 40 -24.04 -4.01 -31.79
C PRO A 40 -22.71 -4.38 -32.44
N PRO A 41 -21.68 -3.53 -32.25
CA PRO A 41 -20.33 -3.88 -32.62
C PRO A 41 -19.87 -5.15 -31.88
N PHE A 42 -19.36 -6.11 -32.63
CA PHE A 42 -18.66 -7.27 -32.11
C PHE A 42 -17.39 -6.81 -31.40
N ARG A 43 -17.24 -7.21 -30.13
CA ARG A 43 -16.08 -6.87 -29.32
C ARG A 43 -15.40 -8.12 -28.81
N TYR A 44 -14.11 -8.25 -29.11
CA TYR A 44 -13.28 -9.34 -28.64
C TYR A 44 -12.28 -8.83 -27.59
N LEU A 45 -12.15 -9.53 -26.47
CA LEU A 45 -11.16 -9.21 -25.44
C LEU A 45 -9.83 -9.90 -25.76
N LEU A 46 -8.82 -9.12 -26.13
CA LEU A 46 -7.48 -9.63 -26.42
C LEU A 46 -6.55 -9.39 -25.23
N GLU A 47 -6.19 -10.44 -24.52
CA GLU A 47 -5.16 -10.38 -23.46
C GLU A 47 -3.78 -10.70 -24.03
N LEU A 48 -2.83 -9.77 -23.89
CA LEU A 48 -1.46 -9.88 -24.41
C LEU A 48 -0.44 -9.91 -23.28
N ASP A 49 0.42 -10.92 -23.26
CA ASP A 49 1.63 -10.90 -22.44
C ASP A 49 2.73 -10.13 -23.17
N VAL A 50 3.15 -9.00 -22.60
CA VAL A 50 4.10 -8.09 -23.26
C VAL A 50 5.54 -8.62 -23.17
N MET A 51 5.89 -9.35 -22.12
CA MET A 51 7.23 -9.95 -22.01
C MET A 51 7.41 -11.06 -23.03
N ASP A 52 6.40 -11.91 -23.19
CA ASP A 52 6.41 -12.98 -24.19
C ASP A 52 6.48 -12.42 -25.63
N LEU A 53 5.71 -11.36 -25.92
CA LEU A 53 5.76 -10.68 -27.21
C LEU A 53 7.16 -10.10 -27.47
N GLN A 54 7.78 -9.47 -26.48
CA GLN A 54 9.13 -8.90 -26.61
C GLN A 54 10.21 -9.98 -26.76
N GLU A 55 10.06 -11.13 -26.10
CA GLU A 55 11.01 -12.23 -26.20
C GLU A 55 11.01 -12.85 -27.60
N LEU A 56 9.83 -13.07 -28.18
CA LEU A 56 9.69 -13.66 -29.52
C LEU A 56 9.93 -12.63 -30.64
N PHE A 57 9.39 -11.43 -30.49
CA PHE A 57 9.42 -10.38 -31.51
C PHE A 57 9.64 -8.98 -30.87
N PRO A 58 10.90 -8.60 -30.57
CA PRO A 58 11.21 -7.33 -29.91
C PRO A 58 10.65 -6.08 -30.64
N GLU A 59 10.71 -6.08 -31.97
CA GLU A 59 10.20 -5.00 -32.83
C GLU A 59 8.68 -4.77 -32.68
N LEU A 60 7.91 -5.86 -32.50
CA LEU A 60 6.47 -5.77 -32.25
C LEU A 60 6.19 -5.20 -30.86
N GLY A 61 6.97 -5.63 -29.86
CA GLY A 61 6.89 -5.08 -28.52
C GLY A 61 7.16 -3.57 -28.51
N GLU A 62 8.22 -3.11 -29.17
CA GLU A 62 8.55 -1.69 -29.29
C GLU A 62 7.41 -0.90 -29.95
N GLN A 63 6.84 -1.42 -31.05
CA GLN A 63 5.73 -0.77 -31.74
C GLN A 63 4.47 -0.67 -30.87
N LEU A 64 4.10 -1.73 -30.15
CA LEU A 64 2.98 -1.71 -29.21
C LEU A 64 3.12 -0.57 -28.19
N ILE A 65 4.35 -0.34 -27.72
CA ILE A 65 4.66 0.66 -26.71
C ILE A 65 4.67 2.08 -27.29
N SER A 66 5.29 2.27 -28.45
CA SER A 66 5.44 3.59 -29.07
C SER A 66 4.17 4.08 -29.76
N GLU A 67 3.42 3.16 -30.39
CA GLU A 67 2.26 3.47 -31.24
C GLU A 67 1.03 2.59 -30.93
N PRO A 68 0.52 2.62 -29.68
CA PRO A 68 -0.58 1.75 -29.24
C PRO A 68 -1.86 1.91 -30.08
N LEU A 69 -2.14 3.11 -30.60
CA LEU A 69 -3.34 3.34 -31.43
C LEU A 69 -3.26 2.70 -32.81
N LYS A 70 -2.07 2.61 -33.41
CA LYS A 70 -1.90 1.88 -34.67
C LYS A 70 -2.01 0.39 -34.44
N TRP A 71 -1.43 -0.09 -33.34
CA TRP A 71 -1.55 -1.47 -32.91
C TRP A 71 -3.01 -1.90 -32.71
N GLN A 72 -3.81 -1.05 -32.05
CA GLN A 72 -5.25 -1.22 -31.91
C GLN A 72 -5.96 -1.35 -33.27
N GLY A 73 -5.55 -0.56 -34.26
CA GLY A 73 -6.03 -0.65 -35.64
C GLY A 73 -5.74 -2.02 -36.26
N TYR A 74 -4.50 -2.48 -36.18
CA TYR A 74 -4.11 -3.80 -36.71
C TYR A 74 -4.89 -4.95 -36.07
N CYS A 75 -5.10 -4.92 -34.75
CA CYS A 75 -5.91 -5.94 -34.09
C CYS A 75 -7.37 -5.91 -34.57
N ASN A 76 -7.95 -4.73 -34.79
CA ASN A 76 -9.31 -4.60 -35.33
C ASN A 76 -9.40 -5.16 -36.76
N ASP A 77 -8.41 -4.86 -37.60
CA ASP A 77 -8.35 -5.33 -38.99
C ASP A 77 -8.20 -6.86 -39.05
N ILE A 78 -7.36 -7.44 -38.19
CA ILE A 78 -7.19 -8.90 -38.06
C ILE A 78 -8.51 -9.55 -37.63
N LEU A 79 -9.17 -9.01 -36.60
CA LEU A 79 -10.47 -9.54 -36.15
C LEU A 79 -11.54 -9.46 -37.24
N TYR A 80 -11.57 -8.35 -37.99
CA TYR A 80 -12.48 -8.19 -39.12
C TYR A 80 -12.19 -9.20 -40.24
N ALA A 81 -10.92 -9.44 -40.54
CA ALA A 81 -10.51 -10.47 -41.49
C ALA A 81 -10.92 -11.88 -41.03
N CYS A 82 -10.75 -12.20 -39.75
CA CYS A 82 -11.25 -13.45 -39.17
C CYS A 82 -12.77 -13.60 -39.35
N LEU A 83 -13.55 -12.54 -39.08
CA LEU A 83 -15.00 -12.55 -39.26
C LEU A 83 -15.41 -12.76 -40.72
N LYS A 84 -14.68 -12.16 -41.67
CA LYS A 84 -14.92 -12.34 -43.12
C LYS A 84 -14.51 -13.70 -43.65
N SER A 85 -13.63 -14.41 -42.94
CA SER A 85 -13.19 -15.76 -43.32
C SER A 85 -14.17 -16.88 -42.93
N SER A 86 -15.20 -16.58 -42.13
CA SER A 86 -16.23 -17.55 -41.74
C SER A 86 -17.22 -17.80 -42.88
N ASP A 87 -17.60 -19.07 -43.11
CA ASP A 87 -18.51 -19.52 -44.19
C ASP A 87 -20.00 -19.20 -43.92
N ASN A 88 -20.32 -17.97 -43.49
CA ASN A 88 -21.68 -17.56 -43.17
C ASN A 88 -22.09 -16.33 -44.01
N ASP A 89 -23.18 -16.45 -44.77
CA ASP A 89 -23.73 -15.41 -45.67
C ASP A 89 -23.99 -14.07 -44.97
N MET A 90 -24.19 -14.08 -43.64
CA MET A 90 -24.43 -12.87 -42.85
C MET A 90 -23.17 -12.01 -42.68
N ASN A 91 -21.98 -12.56 -42.95
CA ASN A 91 -20.72 -11.85 -42.79
C ASN A 91 -20.60 -10.64 -43.74
N GLU A 92 -21.23 -10.68 -44.92
CA GLU A 92 -21.12 -9.63 -45.95
C GLU A 92 -21.72 -8.32 -45.48
N ARG A 93 -22.74 -8.41 -44.62
CA ARG A 93 -23.50 -7.28 -44.08
C ARG A 93 -22.82 -6.59 -42.89
N VAL A 94 -21.74 -7.17 -42.34
CA VAL A 94 -20.97 -6.57 -41.23
C VAL A 94 -19.87 -5.63 -41.76
N GLN A 95 -19.87 -4.39 -41.26
CA GLN A 95 -18.88 -3.36 -41.58
C GLN A 95 -17.71 -3.39 -40.60
N ALA A 96 -16.53 -2.94 -41.03
CA ALA A 96 -15.33 -2.87 -40.18
C ALA A 96 -15.53 -1.96 -38.94
N SER A 97 -16.38 -0.94 -39.05
CA SER A 97 -16.75 -0.05 -37.94
C SER A 97 -17.52 -0.75 -36.81
N GLN A 98 -18.11 -1.91 -37.10
CA GLN A 98 -18.84 -2.76 -36.16
C GLN A 98 -17.92 -3.79 -35.48
N VAL A 99 -16.61 -3.76 -35.69
CA VAL A 99 -15.68 -4.70 -35.07
C VAL A 99 -14.64 -3.93 -34.26
N ALA A 100 -14.43 -4.33 -33.01
CA ALA A 100 -13.42 -3.72 -32.15
C ALA A 100 -12.78 -4.73 -31.21
N VAL A 101 -11.45 -4.70 -31.11
CA VAL A 101 -10.70 -5.46 -30.11
C VAL A 101 -10.54 -4.61 -28.85
N ASN A 102 -10.79 -5.18 -27.68
CA ASN A 102 -10.42 -4.58 -26.40
C ASN A 102 -9.08 -5.17 -25.98
N ILE A 103 -8.00 -4.41 -26.10
CA ILE A 103 -6.66 -4.87 -25.72
C ILE A 103 -6.48 -4.78 -24.21
N ARG A 104 -5.93 -5.85 -23.61
CA ARG A 104 -5.50 -5.92 -22.22
C ARG A 104 -4.06 -6.39 -22.12
N LEU A 105 -3.25 -5.64 -21.38
CA LEU A 105 -1.82 -5.93 -21.23
C LEU A 105 -1.56 -6.66 -19.92
N LYS A 106 -0.77 -7.74 -20.00
CA LYS A 106 -0.23 -8.52 -18.90
C LYS A 106 1.30 -8.48 -18.89
N SER A 107 1.88 -8.69 -17.71
CA SER A 107 3.33 -8.86 -17.53
C SER A 107 4.13 -7.67 -18.08
N PHE A 108 3.70 -6.43 -17.84
CA PHE A 108 4.35 -5.27 -18.47
C PHE A 108 5.73 -4.97 -17.84
N PRO A 109 6.84 -4.93 -18.60
CA PRO A 109 8.19 -4.74 -18.04
C PRO A 109 8.36 -3.37 -17.38
N ARG A 110 8.84 -3.32 -16.14
CA ARG A 110 9.03 -2.03 -15.42
C ARG A 110 10.37 -1.34 -15.68
N VAL A 111 11.38 -2.10 -16.11
CA VAL A 111 12.77 -1.62 -16.25
C VAL A 111 12.98 -0.79 -17.52
N LEU A 112 12.08 -0.93 -18.50
CA LEU A 112 12.28 -0.41 -19.85
C LEU A 112 11.67 0.98 -20.11
N PHE A 113 10.98 1.62 -19.14
CA PHE A 113 10.14 2.79 -19.45
C PHE A 113 10.35 4.03 -18.57
N ASN A 114 10.29 5.18 -19.22
CA ASN A 114 10.41 6.50 -18.60
C ASN A 114 9.08 6.97 -17.98
N LEU A 115 9.17 7.49 -16.76
CA LEU A 115 8.06 7.99 -15.95
C LEU A 115 7.46 9.34 -16.43
N ASN A 116 7.92 9.89 -17.56
CA ASN A 116 7.68 11.29 -17.88
C ASN A 116 6.46 11.51 -18.78
N VAL A 117 5.33 11.86 -18.14
CA VAL A 117 3.97 11.98 -18.73
C VAL A 117 3.81 13.17 -19.70
N ARG A 118 4.77 14.12 -19.76
CA ARG A 118 4.52 15.42 -20.40
C ARG A 118 4.59 15.44 -21.93
N HIS A 119 5.22 14.44 -22.58
CA HIS A 119 5.44 14.46 -24.04
C HIS A 119 5.33 13.08 -24.72
N TYR A 120 4.82 12.05 -24.06
CA TYR A 120 4.85 10.69 -24.60
C TYR A 120 3.52 10.29 -25.29
N ASN A 121 3.60 9.83 -26.53
CA ASN A 121 2.45 9.38 -27.35
C ASN A 121 2.12 7.88 -27.18
N GLY A 122 2.76 7.19 -26.24
CA GLY A 122 2.67 5.73 -26.07
C GLY A 122 2.09 5.26 -24.73
N ILE A 123 2.37 3.99 -24.39
CA ILE A 123 1.94 3.38 -23.13
C ILE A 123 2.82 3.88 -21.97
N VAL A 124 2.19 4.25 -20.85
CA VAL A 124 2.85 4.66 -19.60
C VAL A 124 2.45 3.72 -18.48
N SER A 125 3.43 3.17 -17.77
CA SER A 125 3.19 2.32 -16.59
C SER A 125 3.36 3.13 -15.30
N LEU A 126 2.35 3.08 -14.44
CA LEU A 126 2.32 3.81 -13.16
C LEU A 126 2.03 2.84 -12.01
N LYS A 127 2.81 2.92 -10.93
CA LYS A 127 2.56 2.16 -9.69
C LYS A 127 1.87 3.05 -8.66
N GLY A 128 0.65 2.70 -8.24
CA GLY A 128 -0.13 3.50 -7.29
C GLY A 128 -1.02 2.67 -6.36
N LEU A 129 -1.30 3.20 -5.17
CA LEU A 129 -2.19 2.62 -4.17
C LEU A 129 -3.63 3.04 -4.44
N LEU A 130 -4.56 2.08 -4.46
CA LEU A 130 -5.99 2.35 -4.66
C LEU A 130 -6.65 2.83 -3.37
N VAL A 131 -7.04 4.11 -3.34
CA VAL A 131 -7.60 4.76 -2.14
C VAL A 131 -9.13 4.76 -2.14
N ASN A 132 -9.76 4.92 -3.31
CA ASN A 132 -11.22 5.00 -3.41
C ASN A 132 -11.71 4.48 -4.76
N ILE A 133 -12.93 3.94 -4.78
CA ILE A 133 -13.65 3.46 -5.96
C ILE A 133 -15.05 4.08 -5.92
N SER A 134 -15.45 4.78 -6.98
CA SER A 134 -16.83 5.30 -7.07
C SER A 134 -17.85 4.18 -7.25
N LYS A 135 -19.13 4.50 -7.02
CA LYS A 135 -20.22 3.63 -7.46
C LYS A 135 -20.12 3.38 -8.98
N PRO A 136 -20.50 2.17 -9.47
CA PRO A 136 -20.57 1.89 -10.90
C PRO A 136 -21.52 2.86 -11.62
N ILE A 137 -21.06 3.37 -12.75
CA ILE A 137 -21.83 4.25 -13.65
C ILE A 137 -21.88 3.57 -15.01
N ASN A 138 -23.05 3.56 -15.63
CA ASN A 138 -23.20 3.04 -16.97
C ASN A 138 -22.55 3.98 -17.99
N TYR A 139 -21.81 3.41 -18.93
CA TYR A 139 -21.28 4.14 -20.08
C TYR A 139 -21.71 3.45 -21.36
N VAL A 140 -21.72 4.20 -22.46
CA VAL A 140 -22.27 3.69 -23.72
C VAL A 140 -21.14 3.08 -24.56
N TYR A 141 -21.33 1.83 -24.97
CA TYR A 141 -20.45 1.19 -25.95
C TYR A 141 -20.73 1.70 -27.36
N HIS A 142 -22.02 1.80 -27.70
CA HIS A 142 -22.49 2.36 -28.95
C HIS A 142 -23.95 2.77 -28.86
N THR A 143 -24.35 3.65 -29.78
CA THR A 143 -25.71 4.09 -30.04
C THR A 143 -26.08 3.77 -31.49
N VAL A 144 -27.33 3.39 -31.72
CA VAL A 144 -27.87 3.12 -33.07
C VAL A 144 -28.90 4.19 -33.38
N TRP A 145 -28.75 4.85 -34.53
CA TRP A 145 -29.60 5.95 -34.96
C TRP A 145 -30.29 5.59 -36.26
N SER A 146 -31.62 5.70 -36.31
CA SER A 146 -32.42 5.40 -37.50
C SER A 146 -33.12 6.65 -38.03
N CYS A 147 -33.41 6.63 -39.33
CA CYS A 147 -34.17 7.68 -39.98
C CYS A 147 -35.66 7.53 -39.65
N PRO A 148 -36.38 8.60 -39.27
CA PRO A 148 -37.83 8.53 -39.08
C PRO A 148 -38.59 8.18 -40.37
N GLU A 149 -38.01 8.48 -41.52
CA GLU A 149 -38.60 8.21 -42.84
C GLU A 149 -38.21 6.82 -43.39
N ASP A 150 -37.63 5.94 -42.56
CA ASP A 150 -37.20 4.58 -42.92
C ASP A 150 -36.38 4.50 -44.22
N CYS A 151 -35.51 5.50 -44.46
CA CYS A 151 -34.62 5.49 -45.62
C CYS A 151 -33.64 4.32 -45.54
N GLU A 152 -33.64 3.44 -46.55
CA GLU A 152 -32.80 2.25 -46.60
C GLU A 152 -31.30 2.58 -46.46
N GLY A 153 -30.59 1.79 -45.63
CA GLY A 153 -29.14 1.89 -45.44
C GLY A 153 -28.65 3.15 -44.71
N ASN A 154 -29.54 3.95 -44.12
CA ASN A 154 -29.17 5.18 -43.41
C ASN A 154 -29.22 5.01 -41.87
N GLU A 155 -28.89 3.82 -41.37
CA GLU A 155 -28.66 3.58 -39.94
C GLU A 155 -27.23 4.00 -39.59
N ILE A 156 -27.07 4.79 -38.52
CA ILE A 156 -25.74 5.26 -38.08
C ILE A 156 -25.44 4.63 -36.71
N ILE A 157 -24.31 3.94 -36.64
CA ILE A 157 -23.77 3.36 -35.40
C ILE A 157 -22.63 4.26 -34.92
N LEU A 158 -22.74 4.78 -33.70
CA LEU A 158 -21.70 5.63 -33.09
C LEU A 158 -21.22 5.02 -31.78
N GLN A 159 -19.91 5.02 -31.53
CA GLN A 159 -19.30 4.54 -30.28
C GLN A 159 -19.42 5.52 -29.10
N TYR A 160 -20.24 6.56 -29.24
CA TYR A 160 -20.50 7.59 -28.24
C TYR A 160 -21.91 8.17 -28.42
N ILE A 161 -22.40 8.92 -27.44
CA ILE A 161 -23.61 9.73 -27.59
C ILE A 161 -23.21 11.10 -28.17
N PRO A 162 -23.58 11.44 -29.41
CA PRO A 162 -23.27 12.74 -29.99
C PRO A 162 -24.03 13.85 -29.27
N LYS A 163 -23.41 15.04 -29.16
CA LYS A 163 -24.07 16.22 -28.56
C LYS A 163 -25.28 16.70 -29.36
N THR A 164 -25.25 16.50 -30.67
CA THR A 164 -26.33 16.82 -31.60
C THR A 164 -26.69 15.58 -32.38
N SER A 165 -27.99 15.28 -32.48
CA SER A 165 -28.46 14.14 -33.24
C SER A 165 -27.95 14.19 -34.68
N PRO A 166 -27.41 13.08 -35.21
CA PRO A 166 -26.95 13.01 -36.59
C PRO A 166 -28.12 13.19 -37.57
N LYS A 167 -27.80 13.55 -38.81
CA LYS A 167 -28.79 13.76 -39.88
C LYS A 167 -28.69 12.68 -40.94
N CYS A 168 -29.84 12.31 -41.50
CA CYS A 168 -29.93 11.43 -42.65
C CYS A 168 -29.16 12.00 -43.86
N TYR A 169 -28.38 11.17 -44.55
CA TYR A 169 -27.67 11.61 -45.76
C TYR A 169 -28.62 11.78 -46.96
N LEU A 170 -29.74 11.03 -46.99
CA LEU A 170 -30.75 11.05 -48.05
C LEU A 170 -31.77 12.19 -47.86
N CYS A 171 -32.60 12.11 -46.82
CA CYS A 171 -33.71 13.04 -46.60
C CYS A 171 -33.38 14.25 -45.72
N ARG A 172 -32.15 14.31 -45.16
CA ARG A 172 -31.69 15.38 -44.25
C ARG A 172 -32.45 15.49 -42.91
N SER A 173 -33.43 14.62 -42.66
CA SER A 173 -34.14 14.53 -41.38
C SER A 173 -33.18 14.19 -40.23
N THR A 174 -33.53 14.68 -39.04
CA THR A 174 -32.81 14.36 -37.80
C THR A 174 -33.06 12.90 -37.43
N LEU A 175 -32.00 12.12 -37.23
CA LEU A 175 -32.11 10.72 -36.82
C LEU A 175 -32.54 10.64 -35.35
N PHE A 176 -33.32 9.62 -35.03
CA PHE A 176 -33.68 9.30 -33.65
C PHE A 176 -32.86 8.11 -33.15
N GLU A 177 -32.55 8.11 -31.86
CA GLU A 177 -31.79 7.01 -31.25
C GLU A 177 -32.71 5.83 -30.90
N ASN A 178 -32.33 4.64 -31.35
CA ASN A 178 -32.92 3.39 -30.90
C ASN A 178 -32.34 2.97 -29.55
N SER A 179 -32.90 3.49 -28.47
CA SER A 179 -32.44 3.20 -27.10
C SER A 179 -32.47 1.70 -26.76
N GLY A 180 -33.39 0.92 -27.35
CA GLY A 180 -33.47 -0.54 -27.16
C GLY A 180 -32.33 -1.33 -27.80
N LEU A 181 -31.58 -0.73 -28.74
CA LEU A 181 -30.40 -1.32 -29.38
C LEU A 181 -29.09 -0.81 -28.77
N ARG A 182 -29.17 0.18 -27.86
CA ARG A 182 -28.00 0.69 -27.13
C ARG A 182 -27.44 -0.41 -26.24
N ARG A 183 -26.14 -0.67 -26.34
CA ARG A 183 -25.42 -1.42 -25.32
C ARG A 183 -24.59 -0.49 -24.45
N CYS A 184 -24.65 -0.75 -23.16
CA CYS A 184 -23.86 -0.07 -22.16
C CYS A 184 -22.88 -1.06 -21.51
N GLY A 185 -21.73 -0.54 -21.12
CA GLY A 185 -20.84 -1.17 -20.16
C GLY A 185 -20.94 -0.49 -18.81
N GLU A 186 -20.16 -0.97 -17.86
CA GLU A 186 -20.01 -0.37 -16.54
C GLU A 186 -18.62 0.23 -16.40
N GLN A 187 -18.54 1.37 -15.71
CA GLN A 187 -17.27 1.98 -15.37
C GLN A 187 -17.29 2.51 -13.94
N VAL A 188 -16.12 2.53 -13.32
CA VAL A 188 -15.87 3.18 -12.03
C VAL A 188 -14.75 4.19 -12.15
N VAL A 189 -14.82 5.23 -11.33
CA VAL A 189 -13.71 6.15 -11.13
C VAL A 189 -12.88 5.63 -9.97
N ALA A 190 -11.69 5.11 -10.29
CA ALA A 190 -10.72 4.65 -9.31
C ALA A 190 -9.72 5.78 -9.00
N THR A 191 -9.53 6.06 -7.71
CA THR A 191 -8.63 7.11 -7.22
C THR A 191 -7.37 6.48 -6.67
N PHE A 192 -6.24 6.78 -7.28
CA PHE A 192 -4.93 6.22 -6.93
C PHE A 192 -3.99 7.30 -6.36
N LYS A 193 -3.22 6.91 -5.33
CA LYS A 193 -2.10 7.70 -4.80
C LYS A 193 -0.79 7.14 -5.36
N PHE A 194 -0.01 7.98 -6.03
CA PHE A 194 1.29 7.61 -6.61
C PHE A 194 2.43 8.08 -5.71
N LYS A 195 3.55 7.36 -5.75
CA LYS A 195 4.77 7.75 -5.02
C LYS A 195 5.24 9.11 -5.56
N ASN A 196 5.47 10.07 -4.66
CA ASN A 196 5.89 11.46 -4.94
C ASN A 196 4.83 12.42 -5.51
N ASP A 197 3.60 11.97 -5.79
CA ASP A 197 2.52 12.88 -6.16
C ASP A 197 1.82 13.44 -4.91
N LEU A 198 1.67 14.76 -4.84
CA LEU A 198 0.96 15.44 -3.74
C LEU A 198 -0.54 15.14 -3.75
N LEU A 199 -1.12 14.92 -4.94
CA LEU A 199 -2.56 14.74 -5.12
C LEU A 199 -2.86 13.37 -5.73
N PRO A 200 -3.89 12.66 -5.23
CA PRO A 200 -4.39 11.47 -5.88
C PRO A 200 -4.90 11.77 -7.30
N LYS A 201 -4.65 10.85 -8.24
CA LYS A 201 -5.17 10.93 -9.61
C LYS A 201 -6.33 9.95 -9.80
N LYS A 202 -7.24 10.30 -10.71
CA LYS A 202 -8.45 9.54 -11.01
C LYS A 202 -8.33 8.90 -12.38
N TYR A 203 -8.66 7.61 -12.47
CA TYR A 203 -8.71 6.87 -13.71
C TYR A 203 -10.07 6.21 -13.88
N LEU A 204 -10.55 6.18 -15.12
CA LEU A 204 -11.74 5.41 -15.48
C LEU A 204 -11.34 3.95 -15.71
N ILE A 205 -11.93 3.06 -14.93
CA ILE A 205 -11.74 1.62 -15.04
C ILE A 205 -13.04 1.02 -15.55
N ILE A 206 -12.94 0.24 -16.63
CA ILE A 206 -14.09 -0.26 -17.38
C ILE A 206 -14.22 -1.78 -17.25
N ASP A 207 -15.46 -2.25 -17.19
CA ASP A 207 -15.90 -3.64 -17.37
C ASP A 207 -15.04 -4.70 -16.68
N ASP A 208 -14.24 -5.46 -17.45
CA ASP A 208 -13.43 -6.58 -16.99
C ASP A 208 -12.39 -6.19 -15.94
N LEU A 209 -11.85 -4.96 -16.03
CA LEU A 209 -10.85 -4.46 -15.09
C LEU A 209 -11.45 -4.07 -13.74
N MET A 210 -12.76 -3.80 -13.67
CA MET A 210 -13.42 -3.43 -12.42
C MET A 210 -13.34 -4.55 -11.39
N LYS A 211 -13.45 -5.79 -11.84
CA LYS A 211 -13.40 -6.99 -10.99
C LYS A 211 -12.03 -7.21 -10.34
N LYS A 212 -10.97 -6.60 -10.90
CA LYS A 212 -9.60 -6.68 -10.38
C LYS A 212 -9.32 -5.66 -9.28
N LEU A 213 -10.19 -4.66 -9.10
CA LEU A 213 -10.02 -3.62 -8.09
C LEU A 213 -10.40 -4.13 -6.71
N LYS A 214 -9.46 -3.99 -5.78
CA LYS A 214 -9.60 -4.22 -4.36
C LYS A 214 -9.05 -2.99 -3.67
N LEU A 215 -9.89 -2.34 -2.87
CA LEU A 215 -9.44 -1.23 -2.04
C LEU A 215 -8.21 -1.67 -1.26
N ASP A 216 -7.27 -0.74 -1.09
CA ASP A 216 -6.01 -0.98 -0.40
C ASP A 216 -4.94 -1.76 -1.19
N GLY A 217 -5.28 -2.24 -2.39
CA GLY A 217 -4.31 -2.85 -3.29
C GLY A 217 -3.37 -1.81 -3.91
N THR A 218 -2.08 -2.16 -4.02
CA THR A 218 -1.15 -1.42 -4.88
C THR A 218 -1.22 -2.01 -6.28
N TYR A 219 -1.41 -1.18 -7.29
CA TYR A 219 -1.56 -1.61 -8.67
C TYR A 219 -0.48 -1.02 -9.57
N VAL A 220 -0.10 -1.80 -10.58
CA VAL A 220 0.55 -1.30 -11.79
C VAL A 220 -0.53 -1.05 -12.82
N ILE A 221 -0.59 0.20 -13.28
CA ILE A 221 -1.58 0.69 -14.22
C ILE A 221 -0.86 1.03 -15.52
N ASN A 222 -1.23 0.36 -16.59
CA ASN A 222 -0.72 0.65 -17.93
C ASN A 222 -1.74 1.55 -18.64
N VAL A 223 -1.35 2.79 -18.87
CA VAL A 223 -2.20 3.89 -19.35
C VAL A 223 -1.78 4.31 -20.75
N VAL A 224 -2.74 4.49 -21.65
CA VAL A 224 -2.56 5.08 -22.97
C VAL A 224 -3.12 6.49 -22.97
N VAL A 225 -2.32 7.45 -23.41
CA VAL A 225 -2.72 8.86 -23.51
C VAL A 225 -3.40 9.11 -24.86
N LEU A 226 -4.70 9.36 -24.83
CA LEU A 226 -5.55 9.61 -26.00
C LEU A 226 -5.84 11.10 -26.14
N LYS A 227 -4.96 11.91 -26.76
CA LYS A 227 -5.14 13.37 -26.99
C LYS A 227 -5.63 14.19 -25.76
N LYS A 228 -6.92 14.10 -25.39
CA LYS A 228 -7.56 14.76 -24.23
C LYS A 228 -7.99 13.80 -23.11
N ALA A 229 -7.84 12.49 -23.27
CA ALA A 229 -8.28 11.47 -22.31
C ALA A 229 -7.18 10.45 -22.04
N THR A 230 -7.34 9.63 -21.01
CA THR A 230 -6.46 8.50 -20.70
C THR A 230 -7.28 7.22 -20.63
N ALA A 231 -6.84 6.18 -21.32
CA ALA A 231 -7.45 4.85 -21.26
C ALA A 231 -6.54 3.89 -20.49
N VAL A 232 -7.13 3.03 -19.65
CA VAL A 232 -6.38 2.00 -18.93
C VAL A 232 -6.43 0.70 -19.72
N TRP A 233 -5.27 0.21 -20.14
CA TRP A 233 -5.11 -1.01 -20.92
C TRP A 233 -4.62 -2.18 -20.07
N GLY A 234 -4.00 -1.91 -18.93
CA GLY A 234 -3.55 -2.96 -18.02
C GLY A 234 -3.72 -2.54 -16.57
N LEU A 235 -4.14 -3.48 -15.74
CA LEU A 235 -4.28 -3.30 -14.31
C LEU A 235 -3.87 -4.61 -13.63
N GLU A 236 -2.74 -4.57 -12.94
CA GLU A 236 -2.17 -5.72 -12.24
C GLU A 236 -1.87 -5.35 -10.80
N GLU A 237 -2.29 -6.20 -9.85
CA GLU A 237 -1.95 -6.01 -8.44
C GLU A 237 -0.45 -6.28 -8.23
N ALA A 238 0.24 -5.33 -7.62
CA ALA A 238 1.65 -5.44 -7.30
C ALA A 238 1.82 -6.23 -6.01
N VAL A 239 2.10 -7.52 -6.14
CA VAL A 239 2.40 -8.39 -5.01
C VAL A 239 3.87 -8.25 -4.59
N THR A 240 4.10 -8.04 -3.30
CA THR A 240 5.43 -8.05 -2.67
C THR A 240 5.75 -9.45 -2.16
N HIS A 241 6.96 -9.93 -2.45
CA HIS A 241 7.46 -11.21 -1.96
C HIS A 241 8.56 -11.01 -0.92
N PRO A 242 8.65 -11.91 0.08
CA PRO A 242 9.69 -11.81 1.10
C PRO A 242 11.08 -12.03 0.50
N ALA A 243 12.03 -11.20 0.92
CA ALA A 243 13.42 -11.38 0.54
C ALA A 243 13.95 -12.71 1.12
N PRO A 244 14.74 -13.50 0.36
CA PRO A 244 15.41 -14.67 0.91
C PRO A 244 16.26 -14.30 2.11
N ILE A 245 16.34 -15.16 3.14
CA ILE A 245 17.17 -14.90 4.33
C ILE A 245 18.66 -14.76 4.00
N THR A 246 19.10 -15.23 2.82
CA THR A 246 20.46 -15.10 2.31
C THR A 246 20.74 -13.76 1.64
N SER A 247 19.74 -12.86 1.55
CA SER A 247 19.90 -11.55 0.92
C SER A 247 21.00 -10.74 1.60
N PRO A 248 21.85 -10.05 0.82
CA PRO A 248 22.88 -9.18 1.37
C PRO A 248 22.22 -8.03 2.13
N ILE A 249 22.78 -7.70 3.29
CA ILE A 249 22.38 -6.54 4.09
C ILE A 249 23.39 -5.41 3.90
N PRO A 250 22.97 -4.14 4.10
CA PRO A 250 23.88 -3.01 4.07
C PRO A 250 25.09 -3.22 4.99
N PRO A 251 26.30 -2.85 4.55
CA PRO A 251 27.54 -3.09 5.29
C PRO A 251 27.51 -2.39 6.66
N ASP A 252 27.08 -1.13 6.71
CA ASP A 252 26.99 -0.33 7.93
C ASP A 252 26.12 -0.99 9.01
N VAL A 253 25.01 -1.61 8.61
CA VAL A 253 24.11 -2.32 9.54
C VAL A 253 24.76 -3.61 10.05
N ARG A 254 25.54 -4.31 9.21
CA ARG A 254 26.31 -5.49 9.61
C ARG A 254 27.40 -5.12 10.62
N GLU A 255 28.18 -4.08 10.32
CA GLU A 255 29.23 -3.57 11.20
C GLU A 255 28.65 -3.12 12.54
N LEU A 256 27.48 -2.46 12.51
CA LEU A 256 26.76 -2.08 13.73
C LEU A 256 26.34 -3.30 14.56
N PHE A 257 25.86 -4.37 13.93
CA PHE A 257 25.49 -5.60 14.63
C PHE A 257 26.69 -6.28 15.30
N GLU A 258 27.84 -6.28 14.62
CA GLU A 258 29.10 -6.79 15.17
C GLU A 258 29.60 -5.93 16.34
N ALA A 259 29.56 -4.60 16.21
CA ALA A 259 29.93 -3.66 17.27
C ALA A 259 29.00 -3.73 18.51
N CYS A 260 27.80 -4.30 18.36
CA CYS A 260 26.86 -4.55 19.44
C CYS A 260 27.04 -5.93 20.11
N ASP A 261 28.17 -6.61 19.89
CA ASP A 261 28.46 -7.95 20.43
C ASP A 261 27.37 -8.98 20.06
N ARG A 262 26.63 -8.73 18.98
CA ARG A 262 25.48 -9.53 18.53
C ARG A 262 24.33 -9.65 19.55
N LYS A 263 24.28 -8.78 20.55
CA LYS A 263 23.17 -8.73 21.52
C LYS A 263 21.93 -8.05 20.91
N PRO A 264 20.74 -8.69 20.89
CA PRO A 264 19.55 -8.19 20.20
C PRO A 264 19.12 -6.78 20.60
N TRP A 265 18.88 -6.56 21.89
CA TRP A 265 18.41 -5.27 22.42
C TRP A 265 19.42 -4.14 22.24
N LYS A 266 20.72 -4.44 22.34
CA LYS A 266 21.81 -3.46 22.12
C LYS A 266 21.87 -3.04 20.66
N PHE A 267 21.71 -3.99 19.73
CA PHE A 267 21.63 -3.70 18.31
C PHE A 267 20.41 -2.84 17.97
N ILE A 268 19.22 -3.21 18.43
CA ILE A 268 17.98 -2.47 18.16
C ILE A 268 18.05 -1.05 18.75
N TYR A 269 18.57 -0.90 19.97
CA TYR A 269 18.79 0.40 20.58
C TYR A 269 19.69 1.29 19.71
N CYS A 270 20.82 0.76 19.23
CA CYS A 270 21.73 1.54 18.39
C CYS A 270 21.11 1.87 17.02
N LEU A 271 20.40 0.92 16.42
CA LEU A 271 19.72 1.13 15.15
C LEU A 271 18.68 2.25 15.26
N ALA A 272 17.87 2.22 16.33
CA ALA A 272 16.85 3.23 16.62
C ALA A 272 17.43 4.62 16.93
N SER A 273 18.63 4.69 17.52
CA SER A 273 19.26 5.99 17.87
C SER A 273 19.53 6.88 16.66
N SER A 274 19.68 6.27 15.47
CA SER A 274 19.88 6.96 14.18
C SER A 274 18.61 7.68 13.69
N ILE A 275 17.45 7.41 14.29
CA ILE A 275 16.20 8.06 13.91
C ILE A 275 16.12 9.43 14.58
N GLY A 276 15.97 10.48 13.77
CA GLY A 276 15.69 11.84 14.27
C GLY A 276 16.89 12.56 14.90
N VAL A 277 18.12 12.24 14.47
CA VAL A 277 19.36 12.90 14.94
C VAL A 277 19.33 14.42 14.76
N GLN A 278 18.55 14.93 13.82
CA GLN A 278 18.40 16.37 13.57
C GLN A 278 17.38 17.07 14.47
N ILE A 279 16.57 16.29 15.19
CA ILE A 279 15.47 16.80 16.01
C ILE A 279 15.90 16.88 17.46
N CYS A 280 16.60 15.85 17.94
CA CYS A 280 17.04 15.74 19.31
C CYS A 280 18.39 15.00 19.38
N PRO A 281 19.10 15.11 20.52
CA PRO A 281 20.28 14.30 20.79
C PRO A 281 20.04 12.79 20.61
N LEU A 282 21.11 12.05 20.31
CA LEU A 282 21.07 10.62 19.98
C LEU A 282 20.41 9.79 21.09
N ASP A 283 20.67 10.13 22.36
CA ASP A 283 20.23 9.43 23.56
C ASP A 283 18.84 9.84 24.07
N CYS A 284 18.23 10.87 23.48
CA CYS A 284 16.89 11.32 23.86
C CYS A 284 15.77 10.49 23.21
N PHE A 285 14.68 10.29 23.95
CA PHE A 285 13.44 9.64 23.48
C PHE A 285 13.63 8.22 22.93
N MET A 286 14.58 7.46 23.48
CA MET A 286 14.93 6.12 22.96
C MET A 286 13.76 5.14 23.00
N ASN A 287 12.89 5.20 24.03
CA ASN A 287 11.68 4.37 24.09
C ASN A 287 10.77 4.63 22.88
N VAL A 288 10.57 5.89 22.49
CA VAL A 288 9.81 6.25 21.28
C VAL A 288 10.54 5.76 20.03
N LYS A 289 11.83 6.08 19.85
CA LYS A 289 12.60 5.70 18.65
C LYS A 289 12.59 4.19 18.40
N ILE A 290 12.75 3.39 19.46
CA ILE A 290 12.70 1.92 19.38
C ILE A 290 11.32 1.44 18.95
N ASN A 291 10.25 1.95 19.57
CA ASN A 291 8.88 1.55 19.22
C ASN A 291 8.51 1.94 17.78
N LEU A 292 8.96 3.10 17.30
CA LEU A 292 8.77 3.50 15.90
C LEU A 292 9.47 2.53 14.93
N LEU A 293 10.71 2.13 15.23
CA LEU A 293 11.45 1.14 14.43
C LEU A 293 10.75 -0.23 14.40
N LEU A 294 10.29 -0.71 15.56
CA LEU A 294 9.53 -1.96 15.67
C LEU A 294 8.20 -1.88 14.91
N SER A 295 7.50 -0.74 14.99
CA SER A 295 6.27 -0.48 14.25
C SER A 295 6.48 -0.48 12.74
N LEU A 296 7.51 0.22 12.24
CA LEU A 296 7.88 0.19 10.82
C LEU A 296 8.12 -1.24 10.32
N THR A 297 8.84 -2.05 11.10
CA THR A 297 9.11 -3.45 10.78
C THR A 297 7.83 -4.29 10.79
N SER A 298 6.92 -4.02 11.73
CA SER A 298 5.66 -4.75 11.86
C SER A 298 4.72 -4.57 10.67
N VAL A 299 4.69 -3.38 10.06
CA VAL A 299 3.83 -3.10 8.90
C VAL A 299 4.26 -3.92 7.69
N ILE A 300 5.56 -4.04 7.45
CA ILE A 300 6.09 -4.87 6.36
C ILE A 300 5.85 -6.35 6.66
N ALA A 301 6.09 -6.76 7.91
CA ALA A 301 5.83 -8.12 8.34
C ALA A 301 4.35 -8.50 8.25
N HIS A 302 3.43 -7.57 8.47
CA HIS A 302 1.99 -7.78 8.28
C HIS A 302 1.67 -8.10 6.82
N SER A 303 2.17 -7.29 5.89
CA SER A 303 1.96 -7.49 4.44
C SER A 303 2.51 -8.83 3.94
N LEU A 304 3.68 -9.26 4.45
CA LEU A 304 4.38 -10.45 3.95
C LEU A 304 4.05 -11.75 4.68
N THR A 305 3.80 -11.68 5.99
CA THR A 305 3.65 -12.87 6.86
C THR A 305 2.33 -12.90 7.63
N GLY A 306 1.52 -11.85 7.56
CA GLY A 306 0.28 -11.71 8.33
C GLY A 306 0.50 -11.45 9.83
N SER A 307 1.68 -10.97 10.22
CA SER A 307 1.97 -10.63 11.62
C SER A 307 1.13 -9.45 12.11
N PRO A 308 0.80 -9.35 13.40
CA PRO A 308 0.08 -8.19 13.93
C PRO A 308 0.86 -6.89 13.71
N ILE A 309 0.12 -5.80 13.47
CA ILE A 309 0.69 -4.45 13.33
C ILE A 309 0.87 -3.86 14.72
N LEU A 310 2.06 -3.32 14.98
CA LEU A 310 2.32 -2.56 16.20
C LEU A 310 1.94 -1.10 15.98
N HIS A 311 0.93 -0.64 16.71
CA HIS A 311 0.55 0.77 16.77
C HIS A 311 1.35 1.49 17.87
N CYS A 312 1.59 2.79 17.71
CA CYS A 312 2.37 3.55 18.69
C CYS A 312 1.54 4.69 19.27
N LEU A 313 1.35 4.68 20.59
CA LEU A 313 0.82 5.81 21.33
C LEU A 313 1.91 6.37 22.25
N ALA A 314 2.39 7.59 22.00
CA ALA A 314 3.33 8.24 22.90
C ALA A 314 2.61 9.23 23.82
N ALA A 315 2.98 9.26 25.10
CA ALA A 315 2.38 10.24 26.01
C ALA A 315 3.35 10.73 27.07
N GLY A 316 3.14 12.00 27.43
CA GLY A 316 4.05 12.79 28.26
C GLY A 316 3.45 14.15 28.62
N HIS A 317 4.26 15.03 29.21
CA HIS A 317 3.89 16.42 29.50
C HIS A 317 3.99 17.29 28.25
N ASP A 318 5.10 17.16 27.52
CA ASP A 318 5.30 17.77 26.20
C ASP A 318 5.47 16.65 25.16
N THR A 319 4.84 16.83 24.01
CA THR A 319 4.93 15.87 22.89
C THR A 319 5.29 16.54 21.57
N GLY A 320 5.73 17.80 21.58
CA GLY A 320 6.15 18.53 20.37
C GLY A 320 7.31 17.84 19.64
N TYR A 321 8.39 17.53 20.36
CA TYR A 321 9.53 16.77 19.81
C TYR A 321 9.15 15.37 19.35
N VAL A 322 8.24 14.71 20.07
CA VAL A 322 7.76 13.38 19.70
C VAL A 322 6.96 13.41 18.40
N SER A 323 6.13 14.43 18.18
CA SER A 323 5.43 14.63 16.90
C SER A 323 6.41 14.76 15.74
N GLU A 324 7.47 15.58 15.92
CA GLU A 324 8.48 15.78 14.88
C GLU A 324 9.31 14.51 14.64
N LEU A 325 9.62 13.74 15.69
CA LEU A 325 10.24 12.40 15.58
C LEU A 325 9.37 11.43 14.81
N MET A 326 8.07 11.34 15.12
CA MET A 326 7.11 10.53 14.37
C MET A 326 7.05 10.94 12.91
N ARG A 327 7.06 12.25 12.62
CA ARG A 327 7.06 12.76 11.26
C ARG A 327 8.31 12.32 10.49
N GLN A 328 9.50 12.48 11.06
CA GLN A 328 10.75 12.05 10.40
C GLN A 328 10.83 10.53 10.25
N ALA A 329 10.48 9.77 11.28
CA ALA A 329 10.46 8.31 11.22
C ALA A 329 9.48 7.79 10.16
N SER A 330 8.34 8.47 9.94
CA SER A 330 7.35 8.06 8.95
C SER A 330 7.87 8.12 7.50
N LEU A 331 8.92 8.90 7.25
CA LEU A 331 9.57 8.97 5.94
C LEU A 331 10.32 7.68 5.58
N LEU A 332 10.64 6.84 6.58
CA LEU A 332 11.24 5.51 6.38
C LEU A 332 10.22 4.46 5.92
N ALA A 333 8.92 4.75 6.05
CA ALA A 333 7.85 3.85 5.61
C ALA A 333 7.61 3.95 4.10
N ASN A 334 7.18 2.85 3.48
CA ASN A 334 6.83 2.81 2.06
C ASN A 334 5.68 3.77 1.69
N ALA A 335 4.75 3.98 2.62
CA ALA A 335 3.71 4.98 2.54
C ALA A 335 3.59 5.72 3.87
N ASN A 336 3.40 7.04 3.81
CA ASN A 336 3.02 7.83 4.98
C ASN A 336 1.88 8.80 4.64
N ILE A 337 1.00 9.00 5.61
CA ILE A 337 -0.05 10.02 5.60
C ILE A 337 -0.12 10.65 6.99
N SER A 338 -0.25 11.98 7.03
CA SER A 338 -0.57 12.69 8.25
C SER A 338 -2.07 12.98 8.31
N LEU A 339 -2.73 12.58 9.40
CA LEU A 339 -4.12 12.91 9.65
C LEU A 339 -4.22 14.35 10.17
N GLY A 340 -4.75 15.26 9.34
CA GLY A 340 -5.03 16.63 9.77
C GLY A 340 -6.28 16.72 10.67
N ALA A 341 -6.35 17.76 11.50
CA ALA A 341 -7.50 18.00 12.38
C ALA A 341 -8.81 18.26 11.62
N THR A 342 -8.74 18.77 10.39
CA THR A 342 -9.89 19.20 9.58
C THR A 342 -10.17 18.32 8.36
N ASN A 343 -9.47 17.18 8.21
CA ASN A 343 -9.64 16.30 7.04
C ASN A 343 -10.99 15.55 7.04
N PRO A 344 -11.65 15.38 5.88
CA PRO A 344 -13.06 14.96 5.81
C PRO A 344 -13.32 13.45 5.94
N SER A 345 -12.30 12.58 5.89
CA SER A 345 -12.50 11.12 6.07
C SER A 345 -11.26 10.47 6.71
N VAL A 346 -11.41 9.96 7.94
CA VAL A 346 -10.40 9.14 8.62
C VAL A 346 -10.13 7.86 7.81
N ALA A 347 -11.18 7.25 7.26
CA ALA A 347 -11.07 6.03 6.49
C ALA A 347 -10.15 6.17 5.27
N SER A 348 -10.29 7.25 4.50
CA SER A 348 -9.44 7.49 3.33
C SER A 348 -7.97 7.75 3.71
N ALA A 349 -7.71 8.34 4.88
CA ALA A 349 -6.35 8.53 5.39
C ALA A 349 -5.71 7.20 5.82
N LEU A 350 -6.47 6.33 6.51
CA LEU A 350 -6.00 5.00 6.91
C LEU A 350 -5.72 4.10 5.69
N ILE A 351 -6.64 4.06 4.71
CA ILE A 351 -6.47 3.31 3.46
C ILE A 351 -5.27 3.87 2.67
N GLY A 352 -5.16 5.19 2.52
CA GLY A 352 -4.05 5.80 1.79
C GLY A 352 -2.67 5.63 2.45
N ALA A 353 -2.63 5.16 3.71
CA ALA A 353 -1.42 4.86 4.47
C ALA A 353 -1.05 3.36 4.46
N SER A 354 -1.80 2.52 3.76
CA SER A 354 -1.58 1.08 3.73
C SER A 354 -0.20 0.66 3.23
N GLY A 355 0.32 -0.41 3.85
CA GLY A 355 1.71 -0.83 3.72
C GLY A 355 2.70 0.14 4.36
N GLY A 356 2.20 1.08 5.17
CA GLY A 356 2.99 2.11 5.83
C GLY A 356 2.34 2.64 7.10
N VAL A 357 2.41 3.95 7.31
CA VAL A 357 2.08 4.59 8.59
C VAL A 357 1.11 5.76 8.42
N CYS A 358 0.09 5.81 9.27
CA CYS A 358 -0.79 6.96 9.47
C CYS A 358 -0.37 7.70 10.75
N VAL A 359 0.19 8.90 10.60
CA VAL A 359 0.66 9.72 11.72
C VAL A 359 -0.40 10.74 12.10
N MET A 360 -0.66 10.88 13.40
CA MET A 360 -1.44 11.98 13.97
C MET A 360 -0.46 13.03 14.51
N PRO A 361 -0.14 14.10 13.73
CA PRO A 361 0.92 15.06 14.08
C PRO A 361 0.55 16.03 15.21
N LEU A 362 -0.73 16.16 15.53
CA LEU A 362 -1.17 16.93 16.67
C LEU A 362 -1.47 16.01 17.86
N PRO A 363 -1.42 16.52 19.10
CA PRO A 363 -1.88 15.76 20.25
C PRO A 363 -3.33 15.31 20.08
N LEU A 364 -3.69 14.15 20.61
CA LEU A 364 -5.04 13.59 20.52
C LEU A 364 -6.14 14.58 20.91
N GLN A 365 -5.87 15.50 21.85
CA GLN A 365 -6.80 16.53 22.30
C GLN A 365 -7.18 17.55 21.22
N ALA A 366 -6.41 17.67 20.14
CA ALA A 366 -6.65 18.62 19.06
C ALA A 366 -7.68 18.10 18.02
N TYR A 367 -8.00 16.80 18.03
CA TYR A 367 -8.93 16.20 17.08
C TYR A 367 -10.36 16.16 17.62
N SER A 368 -11.33 16.07 16.72
CA SER A 368 -12.72 15.84 17.11
C SER A 368 -12.90 14.44 17.70
N GLN A 369 -13.85 14.29 18.64
CA GLN A 369 -14.18 12.99 19.23
C GLN A 369 -14.58 11.94 18.18
N LYS A 370 -15.24 12.37 17.08
CA LYS A 370 -15.61 11.47 15.98
C LYS A 370 -14.36 10.89 15.29
N GLN A 371 -13.35 11.72 15.02
CA GLN A 371 -12.11 11.25 14.40
C GLN A 371 -11.36 10.27 15.32
N ILE A 372 -11.22 10.61 16.60
CA ILE A 372 -10.56 9.74 17.58
C ILE A 372 -11.30 8.41 17.67
N HIS A 373 -12.64 8.43 17.78
CA HIS A 373 -13.45 7.22 17.84
C HIS A 373 -13.27 6.34 16.60
N SER A 374 -13.29 6.93 15.38
CA SER A 374 -13.05 6.17 14.15
C SER A 374 -11.66 5.54 14.08
N VAL A 375 -10.61 6.24 14.56
CA VAL A 375 -9.25 5.69 14.62
C VAL A 375 -9.15 4.56 15.63
N VAL A 376 -9.67 4.77 16.84
CA VAL A 376 -9.65 3.78 17.92
C VAL A 376 -10.43 2.53 17.53
N LEU A 377 -11.62 2.70 16.93
CA LEU A 377 -12.41 1.57 16.42
C LEU A 377 -11.66 0.79 15.34
N ALA A 378 -10.95 1.48 14.44
CA ALA A 378 -10.18 0.81 13.40
C ALA A 378 -9.00 0.01 13.97
N VAL A 379 -8.32 0.54 14.99
CA VAL A 379 -7.24 -0.15 15.70
C VAL A 379 -7.78 -1.36 16.49
N GLU A 380 -8.90 -1.21 17.18
CA GLU A 380 -9.49 -2.27 18.00
C GLU A 380 -10.04 -3.44 17.15
N THR A 381 -10.71 -3.12 16.05
CA THR A 381 -11.35 -4.14 15.18
C THR A 381 -10.43 -4.68 14.09
N GLY A 382 -9.34 -3.96 13.78
CA GLY A 382 -8.51 -4.23 12.60
C GLY A 382 -9.23 -3.95 11.28
N GLU A 383 -10.34 -3.21 11.29
CA GLU A 383 -11.15 -2.87 10.11
C GLU A 383 -11.46 -1.37 10.01
N VAL A 384 -11.36 -0.85 8.81
CA VAL A 384 -11.71 0.52 8.43
C VAL A 384 -13.07 0.51 7.75
N GLN A 385 -14.05 1.17 8.36
CA GLN A 385 -15.38 1.36 7.77
C GLN A 385 -15.33 2.46 6.71
N HIS A 386 -15.58 2.11 5.45
CA HIS A 386 -15.63 3.06 4.34
C HIS A 386 -16.96 2.95 3.57
N GLU A 387 -17.85 3.93 3.76
CA GLU A 387 -19.20 4.05 3.19
C GLU A 387 -20.10 2.82 3.44
N THR A 388 -19.85 1.70 2.76
CA THR A 388 -20.60 0.44 2.85
C THR A 388 -19.71 -0.81 2.94
N ASN A 389 -18.39 -0.67 2.83
CA ASN A 389 -17.44 -1.78 2.82
C ASN A 389 -16.48 -1.67 4.01
N ASN A 390 -16.22 -2.80 4.67
CA ASN A 390 -15.14 -2.91 5.65
C ASN A 390 -13.86 -3.32 4.93
N VAL A 391 -12.79 -2.54 5.15
CA VAL A 391 -11.45 -2.82 4.61
C VAL A 391 -10.55 -3.18 5.77
N LYS A 392 -9.65 -4.15 5.63
CA LYS A 392 -8.69 -4.47 6.69
C LYS A 392 -7.72 -3.32 6.93
N LEU A 393 -7.38 -3.06 8.18
CA LEU A 393 -6.38 -2.06 8.56
C LEU A 393 -4.98 -2.62 8.25
N ASN A 394 -4.36 -2.11 7.19
CA ASN A 394 -3.02 -2.53 6.76
C ASN A 394 -1.95 -1.44 6.97
N CYS A 395 -2.19 -0.51 7.91
CA CYS A 395 -1.22 0.53 8.29
C CYS A 395 -1.07 0.63 9.81
N ALA A 396 0.09 1.11 10.25
CA ALA A 396 0.29 1.45 11.65
C ALA A 396 -0.23 2.86 11.94
N VAL A 397 -0.99 3.03 13.02
CA VAL A 397 -1.38 4.35 13.53
C VAL A 397 -0.37 4.81 14.57
N TRP A 398 0.18 6.00 14.38
CA TRP A 398 1.04 6.68 15.35
C TRP A 398 0.33 7.90 15.89
N ALA A 399 0.15 7.94 17.21
CA ALA A 399 -0.53 9.02 17.90
C ALA A 399 0.27 9.46 19.11
N HIS A 400 0.04 10.71 19.53
CA HIS A 400 0.60 11.21 20.78
C HIS A 400 -0.40 12.05 21.55
N GLY A 401 -0.21 12.16 22.87
CA GLY A 401 -1.11 12.91 23.73
C GLY A 401 -0.41 13.50 24.94
N MET A 402 -0.90 14.65 25.38
CA MET A 402 -0.43 15.29 26.62
C MET A 402 -1.25 14.81 27.83
N ASP A 403 -0.61 14.60 28.97
CA ASP A 403 -1.22 14.41 30.30
C ASP A 403 -2.12 13.17 30.50
N PHE A 404 -1.53 12.08 31.00
CA PHE A 404 -2.20 10.82 31.38
C PHE A 404 -3.28 10.94 32.47
N LYS A 405 -3.38 12.07 33.18
CA LYS A 405 -4.36 12.23 34.27
C LYS A 405 -5.82 12.28 33.81
N LYS A 406 -6.05 12.44 32.49
CA LYS A 406 -7.39 12.33 31.90
C LYS A 406 -7.66 10.88 31.53
N ILE A 407 -8.68 10.28 32.17
CA ILE A 407 -9.22 8.92 31.97
C ILE A 407 -9.22 8.47 30.49
N VAL A 408 -9.52 9.41 29.58
CA VAL A 408 -9.58 9.20 28.12
C VAL A 408 -8.29 8.63 27.51
N LEU A 409 -7.10 9.05 27.95
CA LEU A 409 -5.85 8.53 27.38
C LEU A 409 -5.54 7.09 27.81
N TYR A 410 -5.96 6.71 29.02
CA TYR A 410 -5.77 5.36 29.53
C TYR A 410 -6.63 4.34 28.78
N ASP A 411 -7.86 4.72 28.41
CA ASP A 411 -8.73 3.85 27.61
C ASP A 411 -8.22 3.69 26.17
N ILE A 412 -7.71 4.78 25.56
CA ILE A 412 -7.07 4.71 24.24
C ILE A 412 -5.79 3.87 24.28
N ALA A 413 -4.99 3.99 25.34
CA ALA A 413 -3.78 3.21 25.53
C ALA A 413 -4.02 1.69 25.55
N LYS A 414 -5.15 1.24 26.11
CA LYS A 414 -5.53 -0.19 26.11
C LYS A 414 -5.74 -0.74 24.71
N VAL A 415 -6.27 0.09 23.80
CA VAL A 415 -6.57 -0.28 22.41
C VAL A 415 -5.29 -0.33 21.57
N PHE A 416 -4.39 0.63 21.74
CA PHE A 416 -3.12 0.65 21.02
C PHE A 416 -2.16 -0.48 21.41
N GLY A 417 -2.31 -1.05 22.61
CA GLY A 417 -1.52 -2.17 23.12
C GLY A 417 -0.06 -1.81 23.47
N THR A 418 0.57 -0.88 22.75
CA THR A 418 1.91 -0.35 23.04
C THR A 418 1.85 1.15 23.30
N VAL A 419 2.24 1.54 24.51
CA VAL A 419 2.41 2.94 24.91
C VAL A 419 3.90 3.24 24.91
N CYS A 420 4.30 4.46 24.57
CA CYS A 420 5.68 4.92 24.58
C CYS A 420 5.86 6.05 25.60
N ARG A 421 6.99 6.05 26.29
CA ARG A 421 7.39 7.16 27.17
C ARG A 421 7.86 8.34 26.32
N ALA A 422 7.09 9.43 26.29
CA ALA A 422 7.46 10.67 25.62
C ALA A 422 8.34 11.54 26.53
N ASP A 423 8.11 12.87 26.56
CA ASP A 423 8.82 13.78 27.46
C ASP A 423 8.08 13.93 28.78
N PHE A 424 8.73 13.61 29.90
CA PHE A 424 8.23 13.95 31.22
C PHE A 424 9.14 14.94 31.97
N GLY A 425 9.96 15.69 31.23
CA GLY A 425 10.87 16.72 31.72
C GLY A 425 12.32 16.24 31.86
N GLU A 426 12.61 14.96 31.62
CA GLU A 426 13.95 14.39 31.84
C GLU A 426 15.01 14.94 30.86
N TYR A 427 14.57 15.44 29.70
CA TYR A 427 15.48 15.87 28.63
C TYR A 427 15.60 17.39 28.50
N THR A 428 14.93 18.16 29.35
CA THR A 428 14.80 19.63 29.21
C THR A 428 16.14 20.33 28.99
N ASP A 429 17.13 20.07 29.84
CA ASP A 429 18.44 20.73 29.79
C ASP A 429 19.22 20.35 28.52
N LYS A 430 19.21 19.06 28.16
CA LYS A 430 19.89 18.55 26.96
C LYS A 430 19.26 19.09 25.67
N LEU A 431 17.94 19.19 25.64
CA LEU A 431 17.22 19.77 24.50
C LEU A 431 17.54 21.26 24.38
N ALA A 432 17.58 22.00 25.49
CA ALA A 432 17.96 23.41 25.48
C ALA A 432 19.38 23.60 24.93
N GLU A 433 20.35 22.81 25.40
CA GLU A 433 21.73 22.84 24.89
C GLU A 433 21.79 22.52 23.39
N PHE A 434 21.07 21.47 22.94
CA PHE A 434 21.01 21.08 21.54
C PHE A 434 20.43 22.18 20.63
N ILE A 435 19.35 22.85 21.06
CA ILE A 435 18.75 23.95 20.30
C ILE A 435 19.71 25.13 20.22
N LEU A 436 20.37 25.48 21.33
CA LEU A 436 21.32 26.58 21.37
C LEU A 436 22.51 26.31 20.44
N GLN A 437 23.06 25.10 20.47
CA GLN A 437 24.12 24.68 19.58
C GLN A 437 23.67 24.72 18.11
N ALA A 438 22.47 24.22 17.80
CA ALA A 438 21.91 24.24 16.45
C ALA A 438 21.60 25.67 15.95
N ALA A 439 21.40 26.64 16.85
CA ALA A 439 21.21 28.04 16.50
C ALA A 439 22.53 28.73 16.12
N GLU A 440 23.63 28.36 16.79
CA GLU A 440 24.98 28.83 16.46
C GLU A 440 25.52 28.17 15.18
N GLU A 441 25.39 26.85 15.09
CA GLU A 441 25.80 26.05 13.94
C GLU A 441 24.62 25.21 13.42
N PRO A 442 23.91 25.68 12.38
CA PRO A 442 22.75 24.97 11.86
C PRO A 442 23.14 23.58 11.35
N LEU A 443 22.48 22.56 11.90
CA LEU A 443 22.67 21.17 11.52
C LEU A 443 22.45 21.00 10.02
N LYS A 444 23.49 20.58 9.31
CA LYS A 444 23.40 20.25 7.88
C LYS A 444 23.15 18.76 7.77
N VAL A 445 22.14 18.38 6.98
CA VAL A 445 21.93 16.97 6.63
C VAL A 445 23.13 16.49 5.82
N THR A 446 23.97 15.68 6.46
CA THR A 446 25.13 15.08 5.81
C THR A 446 24.69 14.00 4.82
N ARG A 447 25.56 13.68 3.85
CA ARG A 447 25.26 12.63 2.87
C ARG A 447 25.24 11.27 3.57
N GLU A 448 26.10 11.10 4.56
CA GLU A 448 26.25 9.95 5.42
C GLU A 448 24.97 9.69 6.22
N GLU A 449 24.36 10.71 6.83
CA GLU A 449 23.07 10.58 7.54
C GLU A 449 21.94 10.09 6.63
N LYS A 450 21.82 10.65 5.42
CA LYS A 450 20.82 10.20 4.45
C LYS A 450 21.05 8.76 4.04
N GLN A 451 22.32 8.39 3.84
CA GLN A 451 22.69 7.03 3.48
C GLN A 451 22.34 6.05 4.60
N ALA A 452 22.67 6.38 5.86
CA ALA A 452 22.34 5.54 7.01
C ALA A 452 20.83 5.30 7.15
N LEU A 453 19.99 6.33 6.94
CA LEU A 453 18.53 6.18 6.96
C LEU A 453 18.02 5.32 5.79
N ASN A 454 18.60 5.46 4.60
CA ASN A 454 18.28 4.62 3.45
C ASN A 454 18.68 3.15 3.71
N ASP A 455 19.82 2.92 4.34
CA ASP A 455 20.31 1.59 4.70
C ASP A 455 19.41 0.95 5.77
N ILE A 456 18.92 1.73 6.75
CA ILE A 456 17.90 1.28 7.70
C ILE A 456 16.61 0.88 6.97
N SER A 457 16.10 1.72 6.06
CA SER A 457 14.88 1.43 5.30
C SER A 457 15.03 0.15 4.46
N ALA A 458 16.13 0.02 3.72
CA ALA A 458 16.44 -1.18 2.95
C ALA A 458 16.60 -2.42 3.83
N TYR A 459 17.19 -2.28 5.02
CA TYR A 459 17.31 -3.36 5.98
C TYR A 459 15.95 -3.84 6.48
N ILE A 460 15.04 -2.93 6.83
CA ILE A 460 13.68 -3.26 7.29
C ILE A 460 12.91 -4.01 6.19
N ASP A 461 13.02 -3.58 4.93
CA ASP A 461 12.41 -4.26 3.78
C ASP A 461 12.91 -5.72 3.65
N ILE A 462 14.19 -5.97 3.90
CA ILE A 462 14.79 -7.32 3.83
C ILE A 462 14.28 -8.20 4.97
N VAL A 463 14.26 -7.69 6.20
CA VAL A 463 13.96 -8.51 7.39
C VAL A 463 12.47 -8.70 7.66
N GLY A 464 11.61 -7.81 7.14
CA GLY A 464 10.16 -7.88 7.35
C GLY A 464 9.53 -9.20 6.87
N GLY A 465 10.11 -9.83 5.85
CA GLY A 465 9.64 -11.11 5.29
C GLY A 465 9.99 -12.36 6.12
N ILE A 466 10.79 -12.24 7.17
CA ILE A 466 11.22 -13.38 7.98
C ILE A 466 10.05 -13.86 8.84
N LYS A 467 9.68 -15.14 8.72
CA LYS A 467 8.67 -15.75 9.58
C LYS A 467 9.32 -16.16 10.91
N VAL A 468 8.79 -15.64 12.01
CA VAL A 468 9.32 -15.89 13.35
C VAL A 468 8.33 -16.70 14.19
N SER A 469 8.83 -17.75 14.84
CA SER A 469 8.15 -18.48 15.89
C SER A 469 8.67 -18.07 17.26
N ILE A 470 7.85 -18.20 18.30
CA ILE A 470 8.25 -17.91 19.68
C ILE A 470 8.61 -19.24 20.34
N ASP A 471 9.76 -19.32 20.99
CA ASP A 471 10.14 -20.52 21.73
C ASP A 471 9.25 -20.71 22.99
N LYS A 472 9.34 -21.91 23.59
CA LYS A 472 8.50 -22.26 24.75
C LYS A 472 8.91 -21.50 26.02
N GLU A 473 10.19 -21.22 26.20
CA GLU A 473 10.69 -20.56 27.42
C GLU A 473 10.29 -19.08 27.44
N THR A 474 10.37 -18.41 26.29
CA THR A 474 9.87 -17.05 26.05
C THR A 474 8.37 -16.97 26.28
N GLN A 475 7.60 -17.95 25.77
CA GLN A 475 6.17 -18.03 26.07
C GLN A 475 5.89 -18.16 27.56
N ASN A 476 6.65 -19.00 28.26
CA ASN A 476 6.48 -19.19 29.71
C ASN A 476 6.80 -17.89 30.48
N LEU A 477 7.90 -17.22 30.15
CA LEU A 477 8.28 -15.96 30.79
C LEU A 477 7.22 -14.87 30.57
N LEU A 478 6.76 -14.68 29.34
CA LEU A 478 5.69 -13.72 29.03
C LEU A 478 4.39 -14.06 29.78
N SER A 479 4.04 -15.35 29.89
CA SER A 479 2.85 -15.79 30.62
C SER A 479 2.99 -15.53 32.13
N SER A 480 4.14 -15.83 32.71
CA SER A 480 4.44 -15.57 34.12
C SER A 480 4.39 -14.07 34.43
N TYR A 481 5.00 -13.24 33.57
CA TYR A 481 4.96 -11.79 33.67
C TYR A 481 3.51 -11.26 33.62
N PHE A 482 2.71 -11.72 32.64
CA PHE A 482 1.30 -11.33 32.51
C PHE A 482 0.49 -11.66 33.78
N LEU A 483 0.71 -12.84 34.36
CA LEU A 483 0.05 -13.24 35.62
C LEU A 483 0.53 -12.41 36.80
N ALA A 484 1.84 -12.15 36.93
CA ALA A 484 2.41 -11.35 38.00
C ALA A 484 1.89 -9.90 37.96
N ALA A 485 1.93 -9.25 36.80
CA ALA A 485 1.44 -7.88 36.63
C ALA A 485 -0.06 -7.76 36.96
N ARG A 486 -0.88 -8.75 36.57
CA ARG A 486 -2.32 -8.77 36.88
C ARG A 486 -2.62 -9.09 38.35
N ARG A 487 -1.75 -9.83 39.05
CA ARG A 487 -1.84 -10.06 40.49
C ARG A 487 -1.63 -8.76 41.26
N GLU A 488 -0.66 -7.93 40.85
CA GLU A 488 -0.45 -6.63 41.47
C GLU A 488 -1.58 -5.64 41.15
N ARG A 489 -2.02 -5.58 39.88
CA ARG A 489 -3.16 -4.76 39.47
C ARG A 489 -3.90 -5.38 38.30
N THR A 490 -5.21 -5.59 38.47
CA THR A 490 -6.05 -6.30 37.47
C THR A 490 -6.04 -5.66 36.08
N ASP A 491 -5.88 -4.33 36.02
CA ASP A 491 -5.90 -3.54 34.77
C ASP A 491 -4.49 -3.13 34.31
N ALA A 492 -3.44 -3.68 34.92
CA ALA A 492 -2.05 -3.43 34.56
C ALA A 492 -1.75 -3.73 33.09
N VAL A 493 -2.13 -4.94 32.68
CA VAL A 493 -1.81 -5.54 31.39
C VAL A 493 -3.11 -6.10 30.81
N SER A 494 -3.52 -5.52 29.69
CA SER A 494 -4.65 -5.99 28.88
C SER A 494 -4.23 -7.14 27.97
N VAL A 495 -5.20 -7.84 27.38
CA VAL A 495 -4.92 -8.86 26.36
C VAL A 495 -4.22 -8.25 25.15
N GLY A 496 -4.57 -7.01 24.76
CA GLY A 496 -3.90 -6.28 23.68
C GLY A 496 -2.44 -5.92 24.01
N ASN A 497 -2.12 -5.65 25.28
CA ASN A 497 -0.73 -5.49 25.71
C ASN A 497 0.06 -6.81 25.55
N MET A 498 -0.55 -7.95 25.86
CA MET A 498 0.10 -9.26 25.69
C MET A 498 0.36 -9.59 24.21
N GLU A 499 -0.61 -9.32 23.33
CA GLU A 499 -0.43 -9.46 21.88
C GLU A 499 0.68 -8.53 21.35
N SER A 500 0.75 -7.32 21.88
CA SER A 500 1.82 -6.37 21.58
C SER A 500 3.19 -6.88 22.05
N LEU A 501 3.31 -7.40 23.27
CA LEU A 501 4.56 -7.98 23.79
C LEU A 501 5.07 -9.13 22.92
N VAL A 502 4.17 -10.05 22.56
CA VAL A 502 4.46 -11.15 21.63
C VAL A 502 4.94 -10.62 20.29
N SER A 503 4.26 -9.60 19.75
CA SER A 503 4.61 -8.98 18.47
C SER A 503 5.96 -8.27 18.54
N ILE A 504 6.27 -7.56 19.63
CA ILE A 504 7.58 -6.94 19.88
C ILE A 504 8.68 -7.98 19.92
N CYS A 505 8.48 -9.12 20.60
CA CYS A 505 9.45 -10.21 20.62
C CYS A 505 9.74 -10.72 19.20
N ALA A 506 8.68 -10.93 18.41
CA ALA A 506 8.82 -11.37 17.03
C ALA A 506 9.53 -10.32 16.16
N MET A 507 9.26 -9.02 16.32
CA MET A 507 9.96 -7.96 15.60
C MET A 507 11.43 -7.84 16.02
N SER A 508 11.74 -7.99 17.31
CA SER A 508 13.11 -8.02 17.82
C SER A 508 13.93 -9.14 17.17
N ALA A 509 13.37 -10.35 17.14
CA ALA A 509 13.97 -11.49 16.45
C ALA A 509 14.16 -11.24 14.95
N ARG A 510 13.15 -10.66 14.26
CA ARG A 510 13.26 -10.28 12.83
C ARG A 510 14.39 -9.30 12.58
N LEU A 511 14.46 -8.22 13.37
CA LEU A 511 15.51 -7.23 13.28
C LEU A 511 16.89 -7.85 13.51
N CYS A 512 17.00 -8.94 14.27
CA CYS A 512 18.25 -9.69 14.44
C CYS A 512 18.42 -10.84 13.43
N ARG A 513 17.58 -10.91 12.40
CA ARG A 513 17.54 -11.97 11.36
C ARG A 513 17.39 -13.38 11.90
N ARG A 514 16.70 -13.55 13.03
CA ARG A 514 16.39 -14.85 13.63
C ARG A 514 14.99 -15.30 13.24
N THR A 515 14.82 -16.62 13.09
CA THR A 515 13.51 -17.26 12.86
C THR A 515 12.82 -17.68 14.15
N VAL A 516 13.51 -17.56 15.30
CA VAL A 516 13.00 -17.92 16.62
C VAL A 516 13.26 -16.76 17.58
N ALA A 517 12.21 -16.31 18.27
CA ALA A 517 12.32 -15.35 19.38
C ALA A 517 12.72 -16.07 20.67
N ASN A 518 13.70 -15.50 21.37
CA ASN A 518 14.33 -16.07 22.56
C ASN A 518 14.01 -15.27 23.84
N ILE A 519 14.50 -15.74 24.99
CA ILE A 519 14.25 -15.09 26.28
C ILE A 519 14.71 -13.63 26.29
N GLU A 520 15.84 -13.30 25.65
CA GLU A 520 16.33 -11.93 25.55
C GLU A 520 15.33 -10.99 24.85
N ASP A 521 14.60 -11.49 23.85
CA ASP A 521 13.53 -10.73 23.19
C ASP A 521 12.35 -10.48 24.13
N ALA A 522 11.99 -11.45 24.98
CA ALA A 522 10.95 -11.26 26.00
C ALA A 522 11.37 -10.26 27.07
N VAL A 523 12.60 -10.36 27.58
CA VAL A 523 13.14 -9.39 28.54
C VAL A 523 13.10 -7.98 27.95
N PHE A 524 13.50 -7.83 26.69
CA PHE A 524 13.47 -6.55 25.99
C PHE A 524 12.04 -6.01 25.81
N ALA A 525 11.09 -6.86 25.41
CA ALA A 525 9.69 -6.46 25.25
C ALA A 525 9.06 -6.03 26.58
N ILE A 526 9.31 -6.78 27.66
CA ILE A 526 8.81 -6.46 29.01
C ILE A 526 9.44 -5.15 29.50
N TRP A 527 10.74 -4.95 29.28
CA TRP A 527 11.42 -3.70 29.63
C TRP A 527 10.83 -2.49 28.91
N LEU A 528 10.54 -2.60 27.60
CA LEU A 528 9.90 -1.54 26.83
C LEU A 528 8.50 -1.19 27.36
N HIS A 529 7.72 -2.21 27.73
CA HIS A 529 6.39 -2.02 28.31
C HIS A 529 6.45 -1.34 29.68
N VAL A 530 7.34 -1.80 30.56
CA VAL A 530 7.50 -1.26 31.91
C VAL A 530 8.06 0.16 31.91
N SER A 531 9.01 0.47 31.03
CA SER A 531 9.59 1.81 30.92
C SER A 531 8.64 2.85 30.29
N ALA A 532 7.61 2.39 29.57
CA ALA A 532 6.69 3.25 28.85
C ALA A 532 5.75 4.09 29.74
N THR A 533 5.27 3.54 30.86
CA THR A 533 4.23 4.16 31.68
C THR A 533 4.77 4.57 33.05
N LYS A 534 4.46 5.81 33.47
CA LYS A 534 4.77 6.26 34.84
C LYS A 534 3.89 5.59 35.90
N GLU A 535 2.71 5.11 35.51
CA GLU A 535 1.77 4.41 36.38
C GLU A 535 1.01 3.35 35.55
N PRO A 536 0.82 2.14 36.09
CA PRO A 536 1.22 1.67 37.42
C PRO A 536 2.72 1.34 37.48
N ARG A 537 3.39 1.71 38.58
CA ARG A 537 4.84 1.47 38.78
C ARG A 537 5.06 0.04 39.26
N PHE A 538 5.39 -0.88 38.34
CA PHE A 538 5.81 -2.24 38.71
C PHE A 538 7.29 -2.29 39.06
N ALA A 539 8.09 -1.58 38.26
CA ALA A 539 9.54 -1.59 38.39
C ALA A 539 10.08 -0.32 39.08
N PRO A 540 11.24 -0.43 39.75
CA PRO A 540 11.98 0.70 40.29
C PRO A 540 12.24 1.82 39.27
N GLU A 541 12.32 3.06 39.74
CA GLU A 541 12.55 4.25 38.89
C GLU A 541 13.83 4.16 38.06
N GLU A 542 14.85 3.47 38.58
CA GLU A 542 16.13 3.23 37.92
C GLU A 542 16.03 2.50 36.57
N TYR A 543 14.92 1.79 36.31
CA TYR A 543 14.69 1.04 35.08
C TYR A 543 13.74 1.75 34.10
N LEU A 544 13.13 2.86 34.53
CA LEU A 544 12.14 3.61 33.74
C LEU A 544 12.79 4.58 32.75
N GLU A 545 14.00 5.05 33.07
CA GLU A 545 14.77 5.90 32.17
C GLU A 545 15.55 5.02 31.20
N THR A 546 15.36 5.25 29.90
CA THR A 546 16.20 4.63 28.89
C THR A 546 17.63 5.16 29.03
N PRO A 547 18.63 4.31 29.33
CA PRO A 547 19.97 4.79 29.64
C PRO A 547 20.61 5.53 28.47
N ASN A 548 21.42 6.54 28.77
CA ASN A 548 22.05 7.41 27.76
C ASN A 548 23.30 6.79 27.08
N ASP A 549 23.83 5.68 27.61
CA ASP A 549 25.06 5.04 27.14
C ASP A 549 24.86 3.52 27.06
N LYS A 550 25.44 2.91 26.02
CA LYS A 550 25.49 1.45 25.79
C LYS A 550 26.03 0.70 27.02
N LYS A 551 27.03 1.23 27.72
CA LYS A 551 27.59 0.58 28.92
C LYS A 551 26.60 0.61 30.09
N LYS A 552 25.90 1.73 30.28
CA LYS A 552 24.86 1.87 31.30
C LYS A 552 23.64 1.00 30.96
N LEU A 553 23.30 0.87 29.68
CA LEU A 553 22.23 0.00 29.20
C LEU A 553 22.48 -1.45 29.60
N ASN A 554 23.69 -1.98 29.41
CA ASN A 554 24.01 -3.35 29.82
C ASN A 554 23.77 -3.56 31.33
N ALA A 555 24.30 -2.67 32.17
CA ALA A 555 24.14 -2.77 33.62
C ALA A 555 22.67 -2.66 34.06
N VAL A 556 21.88 -1.81 33.40
CA VAL A 556 20.45 -1.65 33.67
C VAL A 556 19.67 -2.89 33.28
N ILE A 557 19.96 -3.49 32.12
CA ILE A 557 19.29 -4.72 31.67
C ILE A 557 19.65 -5.90 32.58
N GLU A 558 20.91 -6.04 33.01
CA GLU A 558 21.33 -7.11 33.93
C GLU A 558 20.58 -7.00 35.28
N LYS A 559 20.54 -5.81 35.88
CA LYS A 559 19.75 -5.56 37.10
C LYS A 559 18.24 -5.75 36.88
N PHE A 560 17.74 -5.39 35.70
CA PHE A 560 16.34 -5.58 35.34
C PHE A 560 15.98 -7.07 35.22
N ILE A 561 16.88 -7.90 34.69
CA ILE A 561 16.70 -9.36 34.65
C ILE A 561 16.56 -9.90 36.07
N GLU A 562 17.44 -9.53 37.00
CA GLU A 562 17.36 -9.95 38.40
C GLU A 562 16.03 -9.52 39.06
N TRP A 563 15.57 -8.30 38.79
CA TRP A 563 14.26 -7.85 39.26
C TRP A 563 13.12 -8.67 38.63
N LEU A 564 13.17 -8.92 37.32
CA LEU A 564 12.14 -9.65 36.58
C LEU A 564 12.01 -11.10 37.05
N GLU A 565 13.13 -11.77 37.35
CA GLU A 565 13.11 -13.12 37.90
C GLU A 565 12.34 -13.19 39.23
N ASN A 566 12.60 -12.22 40.11
CA ASN A 566 11.93 -12.11 41.40
C ASN A 566 10.44 -11.72 41.25
N PHE A 567 10.13 -10.83 40.30
CA PHE A 567 8.78 -10.34 40.07
C PHE A 567 7.88 -11.41 39.42
N ALA A 568 8.39 -12.12 38.42
CA ALA A 568 7.66 -13.13 37.66
C ALA A 568 7.69 -14.52 38.31
N ASP A 569 8.47 -14.71 39.39
CA ASP A 569 8.76 -16.01 40.01
C ASP A 569 9.21 -17.04 38.97
N TYR A 570 10.08 -16.60 38.05
CA TYR A 570 10.57 -17.40 36.92
C TYR A 570 12.06 -17.20 36.74
N ARG A 571 12.83 -18.28 36.83
CA ARG A 571 14.28 -18.24 36.69
C ARG A 571 14.68 -18.20 35.22
N ILE A 572 15.41 -17.17 34.83
CA ILE A 572 15.95 -16.97 33.49
C ILE A 572 17.31 -17.68 33.45
N VAL A 573 17.36 -18.85 32.79
CA VAL A 573 18.61 -19.57 32.60
C VAL A 573 19.30 -19.02 31.36
N ASN A 574 20.45 -18.37 31.54
CA ASN A 574 21.28 -17.86 30.44
C ASN A 574 21.86 -18.96 29.55
#